data_AF-A0AAD7W9B0-F1
#
_entry.id   AF-A0AAD7W9B0-F1
#
_cell.length_a   1.000
_cell.length_b   1.000
_cell.length_c   1.000
_cell.angle_alpha   90.00
_cell.angle_beta   90.00
_cell.angle_gamma   90.00
#
_symmetry.space_group_name_H-M   'P 1'
#
loop_
_entity.id
_entity.type
_entity.pdbx_description
1 polymer ?
#
loop_
_entity_poly.entity_id
_entity_poly.type
_entity_poly.pdbx_seq_one_letter_code
_entity_poly.pdbx_strand_id
1 'polypeptide(L)'
;MPLADFYTTHPFHNKLAFDYWIRLNKAIDMAEDVLKRQGKTLENLAREVTVMFIRHCPDPELALVFKCKPLEEWTAGEVHLATGLQCVQCLPHQAQNLLSQAGTVLVGRKTRQPT
;
A
#
# COMPACT_ATOMS: atom_id res chain seq x y z
N MET A 1 -1.97 -20.01 -10.61
CA MET A 1 -1.84 -19.60 -9.20
C MET A 1 -2.37 -18.18 -9.10
N PRO A 2 -3.40 -17.87 -8.29
CA PRO A 2 -4.07 -16.56 -8.31
C PRO A 2 -3.16 -15.35 -8.06
N LEU A 3 -2.07 -15.53 -7.29
CA LEU A 3 -1.09 -14.48 -6.99
C LEU A 3 0.03 -14.34 -8.04
N ALA A 4 0.08 -15.18 -9.07
CA ALA A 4 1.14 -15.12 -10.07
C ALA A 4 1.16 -13.77 -10.80
N ASP A 5 -0.01 -13.23 -11.12
CA ASP A 5 -0.14 -11.92 -11.78
C ASP A 5 0.31 -10.77 -10.86
N PHE A 6 0.09 -10.90 -9.55
CA PHE A 6 0.59 -9.95 -8.56
C PHE A 6 2.11 -9.97 -8.48
N TYR A 7 2.75 -11.13 -8.31
CA TYR A 7 4.21 -11.24 -8.18
C TYR A 7 4.98 -10.92 -9.47
N THR A 8 4.31 -10.99 -10.63
CA THR A 8 4.88 -10.60 -11.93
C THR A 8 4.57 -9.15 -12.31
N THR A 9 3.81 -8.43 -11.48
CA THR A 9 3.56 -7.01 -11.69
C THR A 9 4.82 -6.23 -11.33
N HIS A 10 5.53 -5.78 -12.37
CA HIS A 10 6.70 -4.91 -12.23
C HIS A 10 6.38 -3.48 -12.68
N PRO A 11 7.10 -2.49 -12.14
CA PRO A 11 7.04 -1.13 -12.66
C PRO A 11 7.47 -1.12 -14.12
N PHE A 12 6.82 -0.26 -14.91
CA PHE A 12 7.29 0.03 -16.26
C PHE A 12 8.35 1.13 -16.22
N HIS A 13 9.31 1.05 -17.14
CA HIS A 13 10.24 2.16 -17.36
C HIS A 13 9.48 3.43 -17.75
N ASN A 14 9.88 4.56 -17.17
CA ASN A 14 9.33 5.89 -17.45
C ASN A 14 7.83 6.06 -17.10
N LYS A 15 7.28 5.22 -16.23
CA LYS A 15 5.94 5.42 -15.64
C LYS A 15 6.04 5.92 -14.21
N LEU A 16 4.99 6.61 -13.76
CA LEU A 16 4.94 7.18 -12.42
C LEU A 16 4.87 6.06 -11.38
N ALA A 17 5.47 6.28 -10.21
CA ALA A 17 5.35 5.34 -9.09
C ALA A 17 3.88 5.08 -8.71
N PHE A 18 3.02 6.11 -8.84
CA PHE A 18 1.59 5.97 -8.69
C PHE A 18 0.95 4.96 -9.65
N ASP A 19 1.33 4.94 -10.93
CA ASP A 19 0.80 3.97 -11.91
C ASP A 19 1.11 2.53 -11.49
N TYR A 20 2.34 2.32 -10.98
CA TYR A 20 2.75 1.03 -10.44
C TYR A 20 1.93 0.65 -9.20
N TRP A 21 1.72 1.59 -8.26
CA TRP A 21 0.88 1.38 -7.07
C TRP A 21 -0.55 0.95 -7.43
N ILE A 22 -1.19 1.60 -8.40
CA ILE A 22 -2.55 1.22 -8.85
C ILE A 22 -2.56 -0.19 -9.43
N ARG A 23 -1.62 -0.50 -10.33
CA ARG A 23 -1.56 -1.81 -10.99
C ARG A 23 -1.38 -2.93 -9.99
N LEU A 24 -0.51 -2.72 -9.01
CA LEU A 24 -0.23 -3.69 -7.96
C LEU A 24 -1.47 -3.95 -7.10
N ASN A 25 -2.20 -2.89 -6.75
CA ASN A 25 -3.47 -3.02 -6.01
C ASN A 25 -4.55 -3.74 -6.83
N LYS A 26 -4.70 -3.42 -8.12
CA LYS A 26 -5.64 -4.13 -9.00
C LYS A 26 -5.31 -5.61 -9.14
N ALA A 27 -4.03 -5.96 -9.28
CA ALA A 27 -3.59 -7.35 -9.37
C ALA A 27 -3.91 -8.12 -8.08
N ILE A 28 -3.76 -7.49 -6.90
CA ILE A 28 -4.10 -8.11 -5.63
C ILE A 28 -5.63 -8.27 -5.44
N ASP A 29 -6.43 -7.30 -5.87
CA ASP A 29 -7.89 -7.34 -5.78
C ASP A 29 -8.43 -8.49 -6.65
N MET A 30 -7.89 -8.64 -7.87
CA MET A 30 -8.22 -9.76 -8.76
C MET A 30 -7.83 -11.11 -8.16
N ALA A 31 -6.65 -11.20 -7.55
CA ALA A 31 -6.20 -12.42 -6.88
C ALA A 31 -7.10 -12.77 -5.68
N GLU A 32 -7.48 -11.76 -4.88
CA GLU A 32 -8.38 -11.92 -3.73
C GLU A 32 -9.76 -12.43 -4.17
N ASP A 33 -10.33 -11.86 -5.24
CA ASP A 33 -11.63 -12.30 -5.78
C ASP A 33 -11.60 -13.76 -6.23
N VAL A 34 -10.53 -14.20 -6.88
CA VAL A 34 -10.35 -15.60 -7.29
C VAL A 34 -10.20 -16.51 -6.08
N LEU A 35 -9.44 -16.09 -5.06
CA LEU A 35 -9.28 -16.85 -3.82
C LEU A 35 -10.59 -16.98 -3.04
N LYS A 36 -11.35 -15.89 -2.91
CA LYS A 36 -12.68 -15.88 -2.27
C LYS A 36 -13.63 -16.87 -2.94
N ARG A 37 -13.65 -16.91 -4.28
CA ARG A 37 -14.44 -17.91 -5.05
C ARG A 37 -14.00 -19.35 -4.82
N GLN A 38 -12.74 -19.57 -4.44
CA GLN A 38 -12.19 -20.87 -4.08
C GLN A 38 -12.37 -21.23 -2.59
N GLY A 39 -13.07 -20.40 -1.81
CA GLY A 39 -13.21 -20.58 -0.36
C GLY A 39 -11.90 -20.36 0.41
N LYS A 40 -10.94 -19.65 -0.18
CA LYS A 40 -9.64 -19.33 0.42
C LYS A 40 -9.59 -17.84 0.76
N THR A 41 -8.97 -17.52 1.88
CA THR A 41 -8.64 -16.14 2.27
C THR A 41 -7.13 -15.99 2.34
N LEU A 42 -6.63 -14.81 1.96
CA LEU A 42 -5.23 -14.46 2.17
C LEU A 42 -5.18 -13.35 3.22
N GLU A 43 -4.42 -13.60 4.27
CA GLU A 43 -4.22 -12.61 5.33
C GLU A 43 -3.23 -11.54 4.87
N ASN A 44 -3.46 -10.30 5.30
CA ASN A 44 -2.52 -9.18 5.15
C ASN A 44 -2.13 -8.82 3.70
N LEU A 45 -3.07 -8.91 2.76
CA LEU A 45 -2.91 -8.49 1.36
C LEU A 45 -2.36 -7.05 1.23
N ALA A 46 -2.87 -6.11 2.03
CA ALA A 46 -2.36 -4.74 2.08
C ALA A 46 -0.86 -4.65 2.43
N ARG A 47 -0.36 -5.56 3.28
CA ARG A 47 1.06 -5.64 3.63
C ARG A 47 1.89 -6.16 2.47
N GLU A 48 1.44 -7.22 1.80
CA GLU A 48 2.12 -7.78 0.62
C GLU A 48 2.26 -6.72 -0.49
N VAL A 49 1.18 -5.99 -0.78
CA VAL A 49 1.20 -4.88 -1.75
C VAL A 49 2.21 -3.80 -1.34
N THR A 50 2.19 -3.40 -0.06
CA THR A 50 3.11 -2.38 0.47
C THR A 50 4.57 -2.80 0.30
N VAL A 51 4.90 -4.04 0.69
CA VAL A 51 6.24 -4.61 0.59
C VAL A 51 6.70 -4.69 -0.86
N MET A 52 5.84 -5.20 -1.74
CA MET A 52 6.16 -5.37 -3.16
C MET A 52 6.34 -4.02 -3.87
N PHE A 53 5.57 -2.99 -3.46
CA PHE A 53 5.75 -1.64 -3.96
C PHE A 53 7.12 -1.05 -3.56
N ILE A 54 7.44 -1.08 -2.26
CA ILE A 54 8.67 -0.48 -1.73
C ILE A 54 9.92 -1.15 -2.34
N ARG A 55 9.91 -2.48 -2.48
CA ARG A 55 11.02 -3.25 -3.08
C ARG A 55 11.28 -2.92 -4.54
N HIS A 56 10.25 -2.55 -5.28
CA HIS A 56 10.32 -2.28 -6.72
C HIS A 56 9.93 -0.84 -7.03
N CYS A 57 10.16 0.10 -6.10
CA CYS A 57 9.81 1.50 -6.31
C CYS A 57 10.54 2.04 -7.55
N PRO A 58 9.82 2.49 -8.60
CA PRO A 58 10.44 2.99 -9.82
C PRO A 58 11.00 4.40 -9.68
N ASP A 59 10.60 5.11 -8.63
CA ASP A 59 11.04 6.47 -8.35
C ASP A 59 12.18 6.45 -7.32
N PRO A 60 13.39 6.95 -7.69
CA PRO A 60 14.55 6.92 -6.81
C PRO A 60 14.45 7.88 -5.62
N GLU A 61 13.77 9.01 -5.76
CA GLU A 61 13.57 9.97 -4.66
C GLU A 61 12.59 9.40 -3.63
N LEU A 62 11.50 8.81 -4.10
CA LEU A 62 10.53 8.11 -3.26
C LEU A 62 11.15 6.87 -2.60
N ALA A 63 12.01 6.14 -3.31
CA ALA A 63 12.74 5.01 -2.75
C ALA A 63 13.66 5.41 -1.58
N LEU A 64 14.19 6.64 -1.57
CA LEU A 64 14.94 7.17 -0.43
C LEU A 64 14.04 7.42 0.78
N VAL A 65 12.83 7.94 0.57
CA VAL A 65 11.83 8.11 1.64
C VAL A 65 11.54 6.77 2.32
N PHE A 66 11.42 5.68 1.56
CA PHE A 66 11.16 4.36 2.12
C PHE A 66 12.30 3.78 2.95
N LYS A 67 13.52 4.36 2.90
CA LYS A 67 14.65 3.96 3.74
C LYS A 67 14.61 4.60 5.13
N CYS A 68 13.73 5.57 5.38
CA CYS A 68 13.66 6.28 6.65
C CYS A 68 13.11 5.43 7.80
N LYS A 69 12.44 4.31 7.51
CA LYS A 69 11.96 3.34 8.51
C LYS A 69 11.96 1.91 7.95
N PRO A 70 11.95 0.88 8.81
CA PRO A 70 11.90 -0.52 8.39
C PRO A 70 10.71 -0.82 7.45
N LEU A 71 10.91 -1.77 6.55
CA LEU A 71 9.94 -2.17 5.53
C LEU A 71 8.59 -2.60 6.14
N GLU A 72 8.65 -3.24 7.31
CA GLU A 72 7.51 -3.78 8.05
C GLU A 72 6.65 -2.71 8.71
N GLU A 73 7.19 -1.51 8.91
CA GLU A 73 6.51 -0.39 9.56
C GLU A 73 5.74 0.49 8.57
N TRP A 74 5.92 0.28 7.27
CA TRP A 74 5.17 0.99 6.24
C TRP A 74 3.75 0.46 6.12
N THR A 75 2.79 1.37 6.22
CA THR A 75 1.38 1.08 5.97
C THR A 75 1.00 1.43 4.52
N ALA A 76 0.01 0.74 3.98
CA ALA A 76 -0.51 1.04 2.64
C ALA A 76 -0.98 2.50 2.50
N GLY A 77 -1.51 3.10 3.58
CA GLY A 77 -1.92 4.50 3.60
C GLY A 77 -0.75 5.48 3.48
N GLU A 78 0.35 5.23 4.19
CA GLU A 78 1.55 6.07 4.08
C GLU A 78 2.21 5.96 2.70
N VAL A 79 2.29 4.74 2.15
CA VAL A 79 2.80 4.53 0.79
C VAL A 79 1.93 5.26 -0.23
N HIS A 80 0.60 5.15 -0.11
CA HIS A 80 -0.33 5.86 -0.96
C HIS A 80 -0.13 7.38 -0.93
N LEU A 81 -0.01 7.96 0.28
CA LEU A 81 0.27 9.39 0.45
C LEU A 81 1.63 9.77 -0.16
N ALA A 82 2.66 8.94 0.05
CA ALA A 82 4.00 9.18 -0.47
C ALA A 82 4.05 9.11 -2.01
N THR A 83 3.17 8.33 -2.66
CA THR A 83 3.02 8.34 -4.13
C THR A 83 2.34 9.60 -4.69
N GLY A 84 1.95 10.56 -3.85
CA GLY A 84 1.42 11.86 -4.27
C GLY A 84 -0.08 11.88 -4.58
N LEU A 85 -0.83 10.85 -4.18
CA LEU A 85 -2.29 10.87 -4.31
C LEU A 85 -2.95 11.80 -3.29
N GLN A 86 -3.76 12.72 -3.79
CA GLN A 86 -4.74 13.46 -3.00
C GLN A 86 -6.16 12.86 -3.09
N CYS A 87 -6.36 11.80 -3.87
CA CYS A 87 -7.69 11.24 -4.15
C CYS A 87 -7.98 9.98 -3.33
N VAL A 88 -8.76 10.13 -2.26
CA VAL A 88 -9.22 9.03 -1.38
C VAL A 88 -10.10 8.02 -2.13
N GLN A 89 -10.75 8.43 -3.22
CA GLN A 89 -11.65 7.56 -4.00
C GLN A 89 -10.90 6.55 -4.89
N CYS A 90 -9.59 6.74 -5.09
CA CYS A 90 -8.74 5.77 -5.79
C CYS A 90 -8.12 4.74 -4.85
N LEU A 91 -8.48 4.74 -3.56
CA LEU A 91 -8.01 3.73 -2.63
C LEU A 91 -8.65 2.37 -2.93
N PRO A 92 -7.85 1.29 -2.99
CA PRO A 92 -8.36 -0.07 -2.99
C PRO A 92 -9.19 -0.32 -1.73
N HIS A 93 -10.20 -1.19 -1.84
CA HIS A 93 -11.23 -1.38 -0.82
C HIS A 93 -10.65 -1.74 0.57
N GLN A 94 -9.52 -2.46 0.60
CA GLN A 94 -8.80 -2.76 1.84
C GLN A 94 -8.13 -1.55 2.50
N ALA A 95 -7.62 -0.59 1.71
CA ALA A 95 -7.01 0.62 2.25
C ALA A 95 -8.08 1.57 2.82
N GLN A 96 -9.31 1.55 2.28
CA GLN A 96 -10.43 2.33 2.81
C GLN A 96 -10.77 1.90 4.26
N ASN A 97 -10.76 0.59 4.53
CA ASN A 97 -10.96 0.04 5.87
C ASN A 97 -9.81 0.37 6.85
N LEU A 98 -8.59 0.58 6.35
CA LEU A 98 -7.42 0.96 7.16
C LEU A 98 -7.37 2.46 7.45
N LEU A 99 -7.76 3.34 6.50
CA LEU A 99 -7.90 4.77 6.76
C LEU A 99 -9.00 5.06 7.79
N SER A 100 -10.10 4.30 7.77
CA SER A 100 -11.16 4.40 8.78
C SER A 100 -10.66 4.07 10.20
N GLN A 101 -9.60 3.26 10.34
CA GLN A 101 -8.99 2.93 11.63
C GLN A 101 -7.85 3.90 12.01
N ALA A 102 -7.12 4.42 11.02
CA ALA A 102 -6.05 5.40 11.24
C ALA A 102 -6.59 6.79 11.63
N GLY A 103 -7.84 7.13 11.28
CA GLY A 103 -8.50 8.38 11.64
C GLY A 103 -8.66 8.64 13.16
N THR A 104 -8.46 7.62 14.01
CA THR A 104 -8.54 7.76 15.48
C THR A 104 -7.18 8.04 16.14
N VAL A 105 -6.06 7.81 15.45
CA VAL A 105 -4.72 7.84 16.10
C VAL A 105 -4.01 9.20 15.95
N LEU A 106 -4.43 10.06 15.02
CA LEU A 106 -3.79 11.38 14.81
C LEU A 106 -4.37 12.52 15.67
N VAL A 107 -5.39 12.28 16.50
CA VAL A 107 -5.84 13.23 17.53
C VAL A 107 -5.31 12.79 18.90
N GLY A 108 -3.98 12.71 19.03
CA GLY A 108 -3.38 12.10 20.23
C GLY A 108 -1.95 12.49 20.56
N ARG A 109 -1.39 13.56 19.99
CA ARG A 109 -0.10 14.12 20.44
C ARG A 109 -0.20 15.62 20.65
N LYS A 110 -1.06 16.04 21.58
CA LYS A 110 -0.92 17.33 22.25
C LYS A 110 -0.18 17.11 23.57
N THR A 111 1.12 17.37 23.50
CA THR A 111 2.03 17.75 24.59
C THR A 111 1.38 17.90 25.97
N ARG A 112 1.63 16.95 26.87
CA ARG A 112 1.73 17.25 28.31
C ARG A 112 3.20 17.43 28.63
N GLN A 113 3.61 18.66 28.93
CA GLN A 113 4.76 18.89 29.79
C GLN A 113 4.22 19.19 31.20
N PRO A 114 4.82 18.60 32.25
CA PRO A 114 4.54 18.95 33.63
C PRO A 114 5.46 20.10 34.06
N THR A 115 4.93 21.15 34.66
CA THR A 115 5.24 21.63 36.03
C THR A 115 4.22 22.68 36.43
#